data_AF-A0A845GYZ3-F1
#
_entry.id   AF-A0A845GYZ3-F1
#
_cell.length_a   1.000
_cell.length_b   1.000
_cell.length_c   1.000
_cell.angle_alpha   90.00
_cell.angle_beta   90.00
_cell.angle_gamma   90.00
#
_symmetry.space_group_name_H-M   'P 1'
#
loop_
_entity.id
_entity.type
_entity.pdbx_description
1 polymer ?
#
loop_
_entity_poly.entity_id
_entity_poly.type
_entity_poly.pdbx_seq_one_letter_code
_entity_poly.pdbx_strand_id
1 'polypeptide(L)'
;MKRLVCATLLGAAAAAQAGDIVLYTRAHFGGPALQLHGSEPDLDKLGFNDKTSSVVVQSGTWEVCENKYYKGRCLVLDKGEYAELKNFNDMMSSVRELEARPPAKDKRVQK
;
A
#
# COMPACT_ATOMS: atom_id res chain seq x y z
N MET A 1 -3.45 51.86 -24.44
CA MET A 1 -3.52 50.51 -25.08
C MET A 1 -2.81 49.53 -24.16
N LYS A 2 -3.47 48.40 -23.88
CA LYS A 2 -3.22 47.43 -22.80
C LYS A 2 -2.01 46.53 -23.09
N ARG A 3 -1.22 46.18 -22.06
CA ARG A 3 -0.53 44.89 -21.95
C ARG A 3 -0.54 44.43 -20.50
N LEU A 4 -1.57 43.64 -20.15
CA LEU A 4 -1.59 42.82 -18.93
C LEU A 4 -0.81 41.55 -19.23
N VAL A 5 0.26 41.30 -18.47
CA VAL A 5 1.00 40.03 -18.50
C VAL A 5 0.33 39.09 -17.51
N CYS A 6 -0.25 38.00 -18.02
CA CYS A 6 -0.88 36.96 -17.21
C CYS A 6 0.21 35.96 -16.80
N ALA A 7 0.66 36.02 -15.55
CA ALA A 7 1.53 35.00 -14.98
C ALA A 7 0.68 33.92 -14.31
N THR A 8 0.32 32.88 -15.06
CA THR A 8 -0.28 31.67 -14.49
C THR A 8 0.83 30.75 -14.01
N LEU A 9 1.12 30.79 -12.71
CA LEU A 9 1.82 29.69 -12.05
C LEU A 9 0.86 28.49 -12.05
N LEU A 10 1.09 27.51 -12.93
CA LEU A 10 0.53 26.19 -12.72
C LEU A 10 1.22 25.60 -11.49
N GLY A 11 0.56 25.71 -10.33
CA GLY A 11 0.88 24.85 -9.20
C GLY A 11 0.55 23.42 -9.61
N ALA A 12 1.58 22.59 -9.78
CA ALA A 12 1.37 21.15 -9.90
C ALA A 12 0.73 20.68 -8.59
N ALA A 13 -0.56 20.35 -8.63
CA ALA A 13 -1.16 19.54 -7.58
C ALA A 13 -0.33 18.26 -7.53
N ALA A 14 0.41 18.07 -6.43
CA ALA A 14 1.02 16.78 -6.16
C ALA A 14 -0.15 15.80 -6.06
N ALA A 15 -0.37 15.02 -7.12
CA ALA A 15 -1.29 13.90 -7.06
C ALA A 15 -0.79 13.05 -5.89
N ALA A 16 -1.62 12.91 -4.85
CA ALA A 16 -1.38 11.96 -3.79
C ALA A 16 -1.23 10.61 -4.49
N GLN A 17 0.01 10.13 -4.58
CA GLN A 17 0.30 8.92 -5.32
C GLN A 17 -0.15 7.79 -4.41
N ALA A 18 -1.39 7.35 -4.61
CA ALA A 18 -1.94 6.23 -3.88
C ALA A 18 -1.06 5.00 -4.14
N GLY A 19 -0.75 4.27 -3.07
CA GLY A 19 0.01 3.03 -3.15
C GLY A 19 -0.71 1.98 -3.98
N ASP A 20 0.00 0.90 -4.27
CA ASP A 20 -0.53 -0.18 -5.08
C ASP A 20 -0.04 -1.54 -4.57
N ILE A 21 -0.99 -2.42 -4.25
CA ILE A 21 -0.75 -3.74 -3.68
C ILE A 21 -1.65 -4.77 -4.37
N VAL A 22 -1.09 -5.96 -4.61
CA VAL A 22 -1.80 -7.11 -5.18
C VAL A 22 -1.71 -8.28 -4.23
N LEU A 23 -2.86 -8.84 -3.85
CA LEU A 23 -3.00 -10.00 -2.98
C LEU A 23 -3.32 -11.22 -3.85
N TYR A 24 -2.67 -12.36 -3.60
CA TYR A 24 -2.88 -13.61 -4.34
C TYR A 24 -3.31 -14.73 -3.41
N THR A 25 -4.22 -15.58 -3.88
CA THR A 25 -4.74 -16.68 -3.04
C THR A 25 -3.88 -17.94 -3.02
N ARG A 26 -2.73 -17.95 -3.68
CA ARG A 26 -1.75 -19.04 -3.60
C ARG A 26 -0.34 -18.46 -3.47
N ALA A 27 0.57 -19.28 -2.98
CA ALA A 27 1.99 -18.96 -2.97
C ALA A 27 2.52 -18.68 -4.38
N HIS A 28 3.65 -17.98 -4.46
CA HIS A 28 4.34 -17.62 -5.69
C HIS A 28 3.44 -16.91 -6.72
N PHE A 29 2.60 -15.98 -6.23
CA PHE A 29 1.75 -15.09 -7.04
C PHE A 29 0.74 -15.83 -7.94
N GLY A 30 0.30 -17.00 -7.48
CA GLY A 30 -0.65 -17.83 -8.20
C GLY A 30 -2.10 -17.60 -7.78
N GLY A 31 -3.02 -18.01 -8.66
CA GLY A 31 -4.46 -18.05 -8.36
C GLY A 31 -5.16 -16.71 -8.57
N PRO A 32 -6.42 -16.62 -8.13
CA PRO A 32 -7.14 -15.36 -8.07
C PRO A 32 -6.32 -14.27 -7.39
N ALA A 33 -6.41 -13.06 -7.94
CA ALA A 33 -5.70 -11.89 -7.47
C ALA A 33 -6.69 -10.76 -7.17
N LEU A 34 -6.38 -9.97 -6.15
CA LEU A 34 -7.10 -8.73 -5.81
C LEU A 34 -6.10 -7.59 -5.76
N GLN A 35 -6.29 -6.60 -6.64
CA GLN A 35 -5.48 -5.38 -6.65
C GLN A 35 -6.20 -4.26 -5.92
N LEU A 36 -5.46 -3.56 -5.05
CA LEU A 36 -5.96 -2.47 -4.23
C LEU A 36 -5.06 -1.24 -4.42
N HIS A 37 -5.71 -0.09 -4.60
CA HIS A 37 -5.06 1.24 -4.64
C HIS A 37 -5.37 2.08 -3.41
N GLY A 38 -5.95 1.47 -2.38
CA GLY A 38 -6.32 2.14 -1.13
C GLY A 38 -6.65 1.15 -0.04
N SER A 39 -6.92 1.68 1.14
CA SER A 39 -7.20 0.88 2.33
C SER A 39 -8.57 0.21 2.28
N GLU A 40 -8.64 -1.08 2.63
CA GLU A 40 -9.87 -1.83 2.85
C GLU A 40 -9.88 -2.39 4.30
N PRO A 41 -10.80 -1.92 5.16
CA PRO A 41 -10.91 -2.42 6.53
C PRO A 41 -11.55 -3.80 6.64
N ASP A 42 -12.25 -4.31 5.61
CA ASP A 42 -12.94 -5.59 5.67
C ASP A 42 -12.89 -6.33 4.32
N LEU A 43 -11.93 -7.26 4.18
CA LEU A 43 -11.75 -8.03 2.95
C LEU A 43 -12.90 -8.99 2.63
N ASP A 44 -13.85 -9.23 3.55
CA ASP A 44 -15.06 -10.01 3.22
C ASP A 44 -15.90 -9.31 2.16
N LYS A 45 -15.92 -7.98 2.14
CA LYS A 45 -16.66 -7.18 1.14
C LYS A 45 -16.18 -7.43 -0.28
N LEU A 46 -14.93 -7.88 -0.41
CA LEU A 46 -14.26 -8.20 -1.67
C LEU A 46 -14.14 -9.72 -1.87
N GLY A 47 -14.68 -10.53 -0.96
CA GLY A 47 -14.61 -11.99 -1.01
C GLY A 47 -13.19 -12.55 -0.83
N PHE A 48 -12.29 -11.80 -0.19
CA PHE A 48 -10.85 -12.09 -0.10
C PHE A 48 -10.33 -12.31 1.33
N ASN A 49 -11.22 -12.31 2.33
CA ASN A 49 -10.89 -12.54 3.73
C ASN A 49 -10.25 -13.91 3.93
N ASP A 50 -9.12 -13.98 4.65
CA ASP A 50 -8.44 -15.22 5.02
C ASP A 50 -8.05 -16.08 3.80
N LYS A 51 -7.74 -15.45 2.66
CA LYS A 51 -7.33 -16.14 1.43
C LYS A 51 -5.93 -15.82 0.96
N THR A 52 -5.29 -14.78 1.50
CA THR A 52 -4.04 -14.28 0.92
C THR A 52 -2.87 -15.15 1.34
N SER A 53 -2.14 -15.68 0.35
CA SER A 53 -0.97 -16.54 0.55
C SER A 53 0.33 -15.92 0.01
N SER A 54 0.25 -14.99 -0.94
CA SER A 54 1.38 -14.19 -1.43
C SER A 54 0.95 -12.78 -1.85
N VAL A 55 1.91 -11.84 -1.87
CA VAL A 55 1.63 -10.40 -2.06
C VAL A 55 2.69 -9.77 -2.95
N VAL A 56 2.28 -8.84 -3.80
CA VAL A 56 3.19 -7.91 -4.49
C VAL A 56 2.82 -6.48 -4.11
N VAL A 57 3.75 -5.74 -3.52
CA VAL A 57 3.61 -4.30 -3.27
C VAL A 57 4.35 -3.55 -4.38
N GLN A 58 3.60 -2.91 -5.28
CA GLN A 58 4.17 -2.15 -6.40
C GLN A 58 4.65 -0.76 -5.95
N SER A 59 3.90 -0.12 -5.05
CA SER A 59 4.19 1.18 -4.46
C SER A 59 3.55 1.35 -3.08
N GLY A 60 4.10 2.29 -2.31
CA GLY A 60 3.66 2.55 -0.93
C GLY A 60 4.29 1.60 0.09
N THR A 61 3.90 1.80 1.34
CA THR A 61 4.17 0.88 2.45
C THR A 61 2.81 0.51 3.04
N TRP A 62 2.55 -0.77 3.22
CA TRP A 62 1.23 -1.28 3.57
C TRP A 62 1.25 -2.01 4.91
N GLU A 63 0.25 -1.77 5.75
CA GLU A 63 -0.03 -2.59 6.91
C GLU A 63 -1.16 -3.56 6.59
N VAL A 64 -0.92 -4.85 6.82
CA VAL A 64 -1.88 -5.93 6.61
C VAL A 64 -2.11 -6.64 7.93
N CYS A 65 -3.37 -6.86 8.30
CA CYS A 65 -3.74 -7.33 9.64
C CYS A 65 -4.63 -8.57 9.58
N GLU A 66 -4.50 -9.44 10.58
CA GLU A 66 -5.23 -10.71 10.63
C GLU A 66 -6.70 -10.57 11.05
N ASN A 67 -7.06 -9.44 11.66
CA ASN A 67 -8.47 -9.10 11.91
C ASN A 67 -8.90 -7.88 11.10
N LYS A 68 -10.21 -7.78 10.89
CA LYS A 68 -10.86 -6.61 10.29
C LYS A 68 -10.54 -5.33 11.06
N TYR A 69 -10.65 -4.21 10.35
CA TYR A 69 -10.44 -2.86 10.87
C TYR A 69 -9.04 -2.65 11.47
N TYR A 70 -8.02 -3.26 10.85
CA TYR A 70 -6.60 -3.09 11.17
C TYR A 70 -6.24 -3.50 12.60
N LYS A 71 -6.68 -4.71 13.00
CA LYS A 71 -6.54 -5.23 14.37
C LYS A 71 -5.85 -6.60 14.41
N GLY A 72 -5.50 -7.02 15.61
CA GLY A 72 -4.79 -8.28 15.85
C GLY A 72 -3.32 -8.15 15.50
N ARG A 73 -2.70 -9.24 15.07
CA ARG A 73 -1.36 -9.20 14.52
C ARG A 73 -1.36 -8.57 13.13
N CYS A 74 -0.40 -7.67 12.93
CA CYS A 74 -0.20 -7.00 11.65
C CYS A 74 1.24 -7.16 11.16
N LEU A 75 1.40 -7.15 9.83
CA LEU A 75 2.68 -7.07 9.14
C LEU A 75 2.75 -5.74 8.39
N VAL A 76 3.95 -5.16 8.34
CA VAL A 76 4.24 -4.01 7.46
C VAL A 76 5.03 -4.52 6.27
N LEU A 77 4.52 -4.24 5.07
CA LEU A 77 5.07 -4.65 3.79
C LEU A 77 5.51 -3.39 3.03
N ASP A 78 6.80 -3.25 2.80
CA ASP A 78 7.34 -2.24 1.89
C ASP A 78 7.23 -2.72 0.44
N LYS A 79 7.55 -1.85 -0.51
CA LYS A 79 7.66 -2.22 -1.93
C LYS A 79 8.51 -3.49 -2.11
N GLY A 80 7.95 -4.49 -2.77
CA GLY A 80 8.61 -5.77 -2.98
C GLY A 80 7.65 -6.92 -3.26
N GLU A 81 8.24 -8.10 -3.40
CA GLU A 81 7.54 -9.35 -3.70
C GLU A 81 7.65 -10.31 -2.52
N TYR A 82 6.50 -10.77 -2.03
CA TYR A 82 6.36 -11.67 -0.89
C TYR A 82 5.72 -12.97 -1.38
N ALA A 83 6.55 -13.87 -1.92
CA ALA A 83 6.09 -15.11 -2.55
C ALA A 83 5.41 -16.09 -1.57
N GLU A 84 5.65 -15.96 -0.27
CA GLU A 84 5.02 -16.73 0.80
C GLU A 84 4.82 -15.84 2.03
N LEU A 85 3.70 -16.02 2.73
CA LEU A 85 3.40 -15.35 4.00
C LEU A 85 3.60 -16.32 5.19
N LYS A 86 4.85 -16.62 5.54
CA LYS A 86 5.16 -17.57 6.61
C LYS A 86 4.55 -17.14 7.94
N ASN A 87 3.78 -18.03 8.58
CA ASN A 87 2.99 -17.77 9.79
C ASN A 87 1.89 -16.70 9.64
N PHE A 88 1.55 -16.27 8.42
CA PHE A 88 0.48 -15.29 8.15
C PHE A 88 -0.37 -15.69 6.93
N ASN A 89 -0.13 -16.89 6.39
CA ASN A 89 -0.82 -17.45 5.24
C ASN A 89 -2.30 -17.65 5.55
N ASP A 90 -3.16 -17.15 4.67
CA ASP A 90 -4.62 -17.28 4.78
C ASP A 90 -5.19 -16.64 6.06
N MET A 91 -4.52 -15.61 6.58
CA MET A 91 -4.97 -14.91 7.81
C MET A 91 -5.38 -13.46 7.54
N MET A 92 -5.07 -12.89 6.38
CA MET A 92 -5.27 -11.46 6.13
C MET A 92 -6.76 -11.10 6.04
N SER A 93 -7.20 -10.17 6.87
CA SER A 93 -8.60 -9.69 6.95
C SER A 93 -8.76 -8.18 6.68
N SER A 94 -7.67 -7.38 6.77
CA SER A 94 -7.69 -5.95 6.41
C SER A 94 -6.34 -5.45 5.92
N VAL A 95 -6.36 -4.39 5.11
CA VAL A 95 -5.18 -3.81 4.44
C VAL A 95 -5.28 -2.29 4.41
N ARG A 96 -4.23 -1.58 4.82
CA ARG A 96 -4.15 -0.11 4.66
C ARG A 96 -2.79 0.35 4.20
N GLU A 97 -2.77 1.39 3.38
CA GLU A 97 -1.54 2.10 3.12
C GLU A 97 -1.16 2.93 4.35
N LEU A 98 0.11 2.90 4.72
CA LEU A 98 0.68 3.80 5.72
C LEU A 98 1.12 5.08 5.00
N GLU A 99 0.75 6.23 5.56
CA GLU A 99 1.21 7.54 5.12
C GLU A 99 2.73 7.51 4.89
N ALA A 100 3.18 8.02 3.73
CA ALA A 100 4.57 7.97 3.33
C ALA A 100 5.46 8.49 4.46
N ARG A 101 6.31 7.61 5.02
CA ARG A 101 7.30 8.04 6.00
C ARG A 101 8.19 9.07 5.29
N PRO A 102 8.28 10.33 5.76
CA PRO A 102 9.20 11.27 5.15
C PRO A 102 10.61 10.66 5.15
N PRO A 103 11.38 10.82 4.07
CA PRO A 103 12.70 10.22 3.96
C PRO A 103 13.49 10.59 5.22
N ALA A 104 14.09 9.59 5.86
CA ALA A 104 14.90 9.81 7.05
C ALA A 104 15.95 10.87 6.69
N LYS A 105 15.94 12.01 7.40
CA LYS A 105 16.93 13.06 7.17
C LYS A 105 18.30 12.44 7.44
N ASP A 106 19.09 12.22 6.39
CA ASP A 106 20.48 11.79 6.55
C ASP A 106 21.20 12.89 7.33
N LYS A 107 21.59 12.59 8.58
CA LYS A 107 22.35 13.53 9.42
C LYS A 107 23.82 13.64 9.01
N ARG A 108 24.21 13.12 7.83
CA ARG A 108 25.56 13.25 7.28
C ARG A 108 25.72 14.48 6.38
N VAL A 109 25.62 15.67 6.96
CA VAL A 109 26.51 16.82 6.64
C VAL A 109 26.36 17.82 7.79
N GLN A 110 27.14 17.65 8.85
CA GLN A 110 27.64 18.78 9.64
C GLN A 110 29.04 18.40 10.14
N LYS A 111 30.04 18.71 9.32
CA LYS A 111 31.38 19.06 9.78
C LYS A 111 31.98 20.04 8.79
#